data_AF-A0A6L8LN83-F1
#
_entry.id   AF-A0A6L8LN83-F1
#
_cell.length_a   1.000
_cell.length_b   1.000
_cell.length_c   1.000
_cell.angle_alpha   90.00
_cell.angle_beta   90.00
_cell.angle_gamma   90.00
#
_symmetry.space_group_name_H-M   'P 1'
#
loop_
_entity.id
_entity.type
_entity.pdbx_description
1 polymer ?
#
loop_
_entity_poly.entity_id
_entity_poly.type
_entity_poly.pdbx_seq_one_letter_code
_entity_poly.pdbx_strand_id
1 'polypeptide(L)'
;MPQKFFGLMLALLMAAACSSSNYGNEKRSARLGEYDVAWNDIFASKMLREIHPQIVAGLADNESVYLFTAYKPDALNAPDNRPSVTLSDGSTVYGDIKSCDIILFVSSREMATRKYKKNKEEIEANKRKRYEECRAKMAKLPPAPPPAPRPAPPSLDKLIHLSQMAVKAQGSCQWLGYDRSLDMAVRAGGSLASFSDTRLFFAKLRCG
;
A
#
# COMPACT_ATOMS: atom_id res chain seq x y z
N MET A 1 -46.96 -21.54 48.17
CA MET A 1 -46.04 -21.83 47.06
C MET A 1 -45.50 -20.51 46.51
N PRO A 2 -44.24 -20.13 46.76
CA PRO A 2 -43.64 -18.98 46.08
C PRO A 2 -42.57 -19.43 45.07
N GLN A 3 -42.78 -19.06 43.81
CA GLN A 3 -41.78 -19.17 42.74
C GLN A 3 -40.73 -18.05 42.91
N LYS A 4 -39.46 -18.46 43.01
CA LYS A 4 -38.30 -17.57 42.91
C LYS A 4 -37.84 -17.55 41.46
N PHE A 5 -37.89 -16.39 40.82
CA PHE A 5 -37.17 -16.08 39.58
C PHE A 5 -36.84 -14.61 39.58
N PHE A 6 -35.55 -14.28 39.57
CA PHE A 6 -34.88 -13.09 39.02
C PHE A 6 -33.43 -13.25 39.49
N GLY A 7 -32.48 -13.71 38.67
CA GLY A 7 -32.26 -13.31 37.29
C GLY A 7 -31.04 -12.41 37.29
N LEU A 8 -29.87 -13.04 37.38
CA LEU A 8 -28.53 -12.50 37.49
C LEU A 8 -28.29 -11.39 36.42
N MET A 9 -28.16 -10.13 36.85
CA MET A 9 -27.71 -9.04 35.97
C MET A 9 -26.18 -9.10 35.85
N LEU A 10 -25.70 -9.69 34.76
CA LEU A 10 -24.30 -9.66 34.37
C LEU A 10 -24.02 -8.34 33.66
N ALA A 11 -23.49 -7.36 34.40
CA ALA A 11 -23.02 -6.09 33.83
C ALA A 11 -21.76 -6.35 32.99
N LEU A 12 -21.93 -6.36 31.66
CA LEU A 12 -20.81 -6.28 30.72
C LEU A 12 -20.22 -4.87 30.79
N LEU A 13 -19.11 -4.73 31.50
CA LEU A 13 -18.19 -3.60 31.37
C LEU A 13 -17.53 -3.70 29.98
N MET A 14 -18.08 -2.99 29.00
CA MET A 14 -17.37 -2.65 27.77
C MET A 14 -16.31 -1.62 28.13
N ALA A 15 -15.06 -2.07 28.23
CA ALA A 15 -13.90 -1.18 28.31
C ALA A 15 -13.81 -0.38 27.01
N ALA A 16 -14.21 0.89 27.06
CA ALA A 16 -13.85 1.88 26.05
C ALA A 16 -12.33 2.12 26.16
N ALA A 17 -11.55 1.36 25.41
CA ALA A 17 -10.17 1.69 25.14
C ALA A 17 -10.15 2.90 24.20
N CYS A 18 -10.19 4.10 24.78
CA CYS A 18 -9.83 5.32 24.07
C CYS A 18 -8.35 5.19 23.65
N SER A 19 -8.11 4.69 22.44
CA SER A 19 -6.79 4.71 21.82
C SER A 19 -6.52 6.13 21.35
N SER A 20 -5.58 6.78 22.03
CA SER A 20 -4.99 8.06 21.64
C SER A 20 -4.48 7.99 20.20
N SER A 21 -5.21 8.59 19.25
CA SER A 21 -4.81 8.64 17.85
C SER A 21 -3.67 9.63 17.67
N ASN A 22 -2.44 9.13 17.60
CA ASN A 22 -1.38 9.81 16.87
C ASN A 22 -1.86 9.94 15.42
N TYR A 23 -2.06 11.17 14.93
CA TYR A 23 -2.32 11.50 13.53
C TYR A 23 -1.07 11.25 12.64
N GLY A 24 -0.47 10.07 12.80
CA GLY A 24 0.43 9.49 11.81
C GLY A 24 -0.41 8.71 10.81
N ASN A 25 0.08 8.55 9.58
CA ASN A 25 -0.53 7.70 8.56
C ASN A 25 -0.58 6.23 9.03
N GLU A 26 -1.48 5.87 9.94
CA GLU A 26 -1.79 4.49 10.27
C GLU A 26 -2.37 3.87 9.02
N LYS A 27 -1.56 3.05 8.35
CA LYS A 27 -1.99 2.27 7.20
C LYS A 27 -3.07 1.31 7.69
N ARG A 28 -4.32 1.60 7.33
CA ARG A 28 -5.45 0.73 7.66
C ARG A 28 -5.53 -0.35 6.61
N SER A 29 -5.55 -1.60 7.07
CA SER A 29 -5.71 -2.74 6.19
C SER A 29 -6.42 -3.89 6.86
N ALA A 30 -7.06 -4.73 6.07
CA ALA A 30 -7.66 -5.98 6.52
C ALA A 30 -7.48 -7.05 5.44
N ARG A 31 -7.23 -8.29 5.88
CA ARG A 31 -7.18 -9.45 4.99
C ARG A 31 -8.55 -10.10 4.89
N LEU A 32 -9.08 -10.21 3.67
CA LEU A 32 -10.39 -10.78 3.37
C LEU A 32 -10.25 -11.87 2.30
N GLY A 33 -10.14 -13.12 2.76
CA GLY A 33 -9.85 -14.26 1.88
C GLY A 33 -8.49 -14.11 1.23
N GLU A 34 -8.47 -14.05 -0.11
CA GLU A 34 -7.25 -13.90 -0.92
C GLU A 34 -6.81 -12.43 -1.15
N TYR A 35 -7.57 -11.46 -0.64
CA TYR A 35 -7.27 -10.04 -0.83
C TYR A 35 -6.77 -9.39 0.46
N ASP A 36 -5.75 -8.54 0.33
CA ASP A 36 -5.45 -7.50 1.28
C ASP A 36 -6.12 -6.22 0.81
N VAL A 37 -6.99 -5.66 1.65
CA VAL A 37 -7.68 -4.40 1.41
C VAL A 37 -7.02 -3.33 2.26
N ALA A 38 -6.59 -2.23 1.64
CA ALA A 38 -5.95 -1.12 2.31
C ALA A 38 -6.66 0.20 2.02
N TRP A 39 -6.72 1.07 3.02
CA TRP A 39 -7.29 2.40 2.87
C TRP A 39 -6.55 3.47 3.65
N ASN A 40 -6.53 4.68 3.08
CA ASN A 40 -5.85 5.83 3.64
C ASN A 40 -6.71 7.07 3.51
N ASP A 41 -6.72 7.89 4.55
CA ASP A 41 -7.36 9.20 4.54
C ASP A 41 -6.59 10.13 3.61
N ILE A 42 -7.22 10.57 2.51
CA ILE A 42 -6.53 11.43 1.55
C ILE A 42 -6.44 12.89 2.03
N PHE A 43 -7.28 13.29 2.97
CA PHE A 43 -7.31 14.63 3.53
C PHE A 43 -6.53 14.75 4.85
N ALA A 44 -5.86 13.68 5.29
CA ALA A 44 -4.82 13.78 6.31
C ALA A 44 -3.66 14.72 5.88
N SER A 45 -3.44 14.86 4.56
CA SER A 45 -2.49 15.84 4.01
C SER A 45 -3.13 17.22 3.87
N LYS A 46 -2.52 18.23 4.50
CA LYS A 46 -2.95 19.64 4.38
C LYS A 46 -3.04 20.10 2.91
N MET A 47 -2.07 19.71 2.08
CA MET A 47 -2.02 20.07 0.67
C MET A 47 -3.26 19.59 -0.09
N LEU A 48 -3.73 18.37 0.18
CA LEU A 48 -4.92 17.84 -0.50
C LEU A 48 -6.21 18.53 -0.02
N ARG A 49 -6.27 18.96 1.24
CA ARG A 49 -7.39 19.79 1.72
C ARG A 49 -7.46 21.14 1.01
N GLU A 50 -6.29 21.75 0.77
CA GLU A 50 -6.17 23.05 0.08
C GLU A 50 -6.53 22.96 -1.42
N ILE A 51 -6.27 21.82 -2.07
CA ILE A 51 -6.58 21.62 -3.50
C ILE A 51 -8.07 21.25 -3.73
N HIS A 52 -8.73 20.65 -2.73
CA HIS A 52 -10.12 20.21 -2.83
C HIS A 52 -11.05 20.87 -1.78
N PRO A 53 -11.08 22.21 -1.67
CA PRO A 53 -11.83 22.90 -0.62
C PRO A 53 -13.33 22.63 -0.67
N GLN A 54 -13.89 22.47 -1.88
CA GLN A 54 -15.31 22.18 -2.10
C GLN A 54 -15.71 20.78 -1.61
N ILE A 55 -14.81 19.80 -1.68
CA ILE A 55 -15.07 18.45 -1.16
C ILE A 55 -15.00 18.51 0.36
N VAL A 56 -13.97 19.16 0.90
CA VAL A 56 -13.75 19.28 2.35
C VAL A 56 -14.90 20.04 3.02
N ALA A 57 -15.42 21.10 2.41
CA ALA A 57 -16.55 21.87 2.92
C ALA A 57 -17.85 21.05 3.04
N GLY A 58 -17.96 19.94 2.30
CA GLY A 58 -19.12 19.03 2.35
C GLY A 58 -18.99 17.88 3.35
N LEU A 59 -17.89 17.80 4.10
CA LEU A 59 -17.64 16.76 5.11
C LEU A 59 -17.98 17.29 6.51
N ALA A 60 -18.56 16.44 7.37
CA ALA A 60 -18.70 16.73 8.80
C ALA A 60 -17.37 16.56 9.56
N ASP A 61 -17.30 17.03 10.82
CA ASP A 61 -16.06 17.12 11.62
C ASP A 61 -15.31 15.79 11.85
N ASN A 62 -15.96 14.66 11.64
CA ASN A 62 -15.40 13.30 11.76
C ASN A 62 -15.54 12.46 10.47
N GLU A 63 -15.88 13.11 9.36
CA GLU A 63 -15.96 12.48 8.04
C GLU A 63 -14.70 12.80 7.24
N SER A 64 -14.21 11.81 6.52
CA SER A 64 -13.19 12.02 5.51
C SER A 64 -13.41 11.15 4.29
N VAL A 65 -12.65 11.46 3.24
CA VAL A 65 -12.58 10.66 2.03
C VAL A 65 -11.36 9.77 2.14
N TYR A 66 -11.56 8.49 1.85
CA TYR A 66 -10.53 7.48 1.92
C TYR A 66 -10.29 6.89 0.54
N LEU A 67 -9.01 6.74 0.19
CA LEU A 67 -8.56 5.99 -0.98
C LEU A 67 -8.53 4.52 -0.61
N PHE A 68 -9.30 3.70 -1.31
CA PHE A 68 -9.34 2.25 -1.14
C PHE A 68 -8.59 1.54 -2.27
N THR A 69 -7.88 0.48 -1.91
CA THR A 69 -7.22 -0.45 -2.82
C THR A 69 -7.42 -1.87 -2.31
N ALA A 70 -7.45 -2.84 -3.22
CA ALA A 70 -7.34 -4.25 -2.85
C ALA A 70 -6.40 -4.96 -3.81
N TYR A 71 -5.54 -5.80 -3.27
CA TYR A 71 -4.58 -6.58 -4.04
C TYR A 71 -4.50 -7.99 -3.48
N LYS A 72 -4.12 -8.94 -4.34
CA LYS A 72 -3.74 -10.28 -3.87
C LYS A 72 -2.26 -10.22 -3.51
N PRO A 73 -1.86 -10.46 -2.26
CA PRO A 73 -0.44 -10.41 -1.88
C PRO A 73 0.40 -11.38 -2.72
N ASP A 74 -0.16 -12.54 -3.07
CA ASP A 74 0.48 -13.53 -3.93
C ASP A 74 0.63 -13.05 -5.38
N ALA A 75 -0.15 -12.06 -5.84
CA ALA A 75 0.02 -11.46 -7.16
C ALA A 75 1.10 -10.37 -7.20
N LEU A 76 1.50 -9.83 -6.03
CA LEU A 76 2.59 -8.86 -5.91
C LEU A 76 3.93 -9.52 -5.58
N ASN A 77 3.88 -10.63 -4.85
CA ASN A 77 5.04 -11.36 -4.34
C ASN A 77 5.20 -12.76 -4.93
N ALA A 78 4.33 -13.21 -5.84
CA ALA A 78 4.73 -14.29 -6.71
C ALA A 78 6.08 -13.85 -7.26
N PRO A 79 7.15 -14.65 -7.12
CA PRO A 79 8.27 -14.49 -7.99
C PRO A 79 7.65 -14.67 -9.37
N ASP A 80 7.24 -13.56 -10.01
CA ASP A 80 7.33 -13.41 -11.45
C ASP A 80 8.61 -14.15 -11.75
N ASN A 81 8.57 -15.26 -12.51
CA ASN A 81 9.68 -16.19 -12.79
C ASN A 81 10.86 -15.46 -13.44
N ARG A 82 11.37 -14.46 -12.72
CA ARG A 82 12.27 -13.42 -13.09
C ARG A 82 13.61 -14.08 -12.89
N PRO A 83 14.46 -14.04 -13.91
CA PRO A 83 15.82 -14.47 -13.74
C PRO A 83 16.40 -13.75 -12.54
N SER A 84 17.12 -14.47 -11.69
CA SER A 84 17.84 -13.86 -10.58
C SER A 84 19.24 -14.43 -10.50
N VAL A 85 20.16 -13.58 -10.05
CA VAL A 85 21.55 -13.97 -9.81
C VAL A 85 21.96 -13.50 -8.42
N THR A 86 22.52 -14.40 -7.63
CA THR A 86 23.20 -14.05 -6.38
C THR A 86 24.65 -13.73 -6.69
N LEU A 87 25.09 -12.54 -6.28
CA LEU A 87 26.45 -12.06 -6.46
C LEU A 87 27.36 -12.56 -5.31
N SER A 88 28.66 -12.38 -5.47
CA SER A 88 29.69 -12.82 -4.53
C SER A 88 29.57 -12.22 -3.12
N ASP A 89 28.91 -11.07 -3.00
CA ASP A 89 28.63 -10.39 -1.72
C ASP A 89 27.32 -10.85 -1.04
N GLY A 90 26.65 -11.85 -1.59
CA GLY A 90 25.36 -12.36 -1.10
C GLY A 90 24.13 -11.56 -1.57
N SER A 91 24.31 -10.43 -2.25
CA SER A 91 23.19 -9.67 -2.82
C SER A 91 22.57 -10.41 -4.00
N THR A 92 21.25 -10.30 -4.17
CA THR A 92 20.53 -10.91 -5.29
C THR A 92 19.92 -9.84 -6.19
N VAL A 93 20.19 -9.94 -7.49
CA VAL A 93 19.62 -9.06 -8.52
C VAL A 93 18.54 -9.83 -9.26
N TYR A 94 17.37 -9.22 -9.43
CA TYR A 94 16.20 -9.80 -10.10
C TYR A 94 15.91 -9.09 -11.42
N GLY A 95 15.48 -9.83 -12.44
CA GLY A 95 15.03 -9.29 -13.73
C GLY A 95 15.96 -9.64 -14.88
N ASP A 96 16.24 -8.67 -15.74
CA ASP A 96 17.06 -8.86 -16.94
C ASP A 96 18.47 -8.25 -16.77
N ILE A 97 19.26 -8.29 -17.84
CA ILE A 97 20.63 -7.74 -17.82
C ILE A 97 20.67 -6.22 -17.52
N LYS A 98 19.59 -5.48 -17.79
CA LYS A 98 19.47 -4.04 -17.47
C LYS A 98 19.25 -3.80 -15.98
N SER A 99 18.68 -4.78 -15.26
CA SER A 99 18.58 -4.71 -13.80
C SER A 99 19.95 -4.55 -13.12
N CYS A 100 21.04 -5.01 -13.75
CA CYS A 100 22.39 -4.83 -13.22
C CYS A 100 22.79 -3.35 -13.10
N ASP A 101 22.22 -2.45 -13.91
CA ASP A 101 22.54 -1.01 -13.86
C ASP A 101 22.19 -0.40 -12.50
N ILE A 102 21.25 -0.98 -11.73
CA ILE A 102 20.88 -0.52 -10.38
C ILE A 102 22.07 -0.51 -9.41
N ILE A 103 23.04 -1.41 -9.60
CA ILE A 103 24.28 -1.49 -8.79
C ILE A 103 25.08 -0.19 -8.92
N LEU A 104 25.01 0.47 -10.08
CA LEU A 104 25.70 1.74 -10.34
C LEU A 104 24.97 2.92 -9.67
N PHE A 105 23.64 2.83 -9.47
CA PHE A 105 22.81 3.95 -8.99
C PHE A 105 22.60 4.00 -7.46
N VAL A 106 22.46 2.87 -6.76
CA VAL A 106 21.98 2.84 -5.35
C VAL A 106 22.89 3.62 -4.38
N SER A 107 24.17 3.74 -4.71
CA SER A 107 25.18 4.35 -3.84
C SER A 107 25.27 5.89 -3.89
N SER A 108 24.65 6.57 -4.86
CA SER A 108 24.79 8.03 -5.01
C SER A 108 24.24 8.78 -3.78
N ARG A 109 23.26 8.19 -3.08
CA ARG A 109 22.69 8.73 -1.84
C ARG A 109 23.57 8.47 -0.60
N GLU A 110 24.32 7.38 -0.57
CA GLU A 110 25.18 7.01 0.58
C GLU A 110 26.53 7.76 0.56
N MET A 111 26.98 8.20 -0.62
CA MET A 111 28.26 8.91 -0.81
C MET A 111 28.28 10.37 -0.31
N ALA A 112 27.21 10.88 0.30
CA ALA A 112 27.13 12.26 0.78
C ALA A 112 27.92 12.53 2.09
N THR A 113 28.44 11.49 2.77
CA THR A 113 29.13 11.64 4.07
C THR A 113 30.65 11.72 3.92
N ARG A 114 31.35 12.54 4.75
CA ARG A 114 32.80 12.78 4.68
C ARG A 114 33.66 11.50 4.76
N LYS A 115 33.17 10.46 5.43
CA LYS A 115 33.83 9.14 5.56
C LYS A 115 33.96 8.40 4.21
N TYR A 116 33.00 8.61 3.30
CA TYR A 116 32.97 7.96 1.99
C TYR A 116 33.93 8.57 0.97
N LYS A 117 34.32 9.84 1.15
CA LYS A 117 35.20 10.55 0.20
C LYS A 117 36.62 9.96 0.14
N LYS A 118 37.09 9.35 1.25
CA LYS A 118 38.43 8.74 1.35
C LYS A 118 38.54 7.40 0.61
N ASN A 119 37.43 6.69 0.42
CA ASN A 119 37.41 5.35 -0.19
C ASN A 119 36.65 5.34 -1.52
N LYS A 120 36.51 6.51 -2.18
CA LYS A 120 35.70 6.64 -3.40
C LYS A 120 36.16 5.68 -4.51
N GLU A 121 37.47 5.57 -4.74
CA GLU A 121 38.02 4.73 -5.81
C GLU A 121 37.76 3.24 -5.56
N GLU A 122 37.96 2.78 -4.32
CA GLU A 122 37.68 1.40 -3.92
C GLU A 122 36.19 1.06 -4.06
N ILE A 123 35.31 1.99 -3.67
CA ILE A 123 33.86 1.86 -3.78
C ILE A 123 33.43 1.78 -5.25
N GLU A 124 33.96 2.64 -6.12
CA GLU A 124 33.67 2.61 -7.56
C GLU A 124 34.22 1.34 -8.23
N ALA A 125 35.42 0.89 -7.85
CA ALA A 125 36.00 -0.36 -8.35
C ALA A 125 35.15 -1.57 -7.95
N ASN A 126 34.70 -1.65 -6.69
CA ASN A 126 33.83 -2.72 -6.22
C ASN A 126 32.46 -2.71 -6.93
N LYS A 127 31.87 -1.53 -7.20
CA LYS A 127 30.63 -1.44 -8.00
C LYS A 127 30.82 -1.98 -9.41
N ARG A 128 31.89 -1.58 -10.10
CA ARG A 128 32.16 -2.08 -11.45
C ARG A 128 32.34 -3.58 -11.46
N LYS A 129 33.09 -4.13 -10.50
CA LYS A 129 33.27 -5.58 -10.33
C LYS A 129 31.92 -6.29 -10.14
N ARG A 130 31.05 -5.79 -9.26
CA ARG A 130 29.71 -6.36 -9.02
C ARG A 130 28.79 -6.23 -10.24
N TYR A 131 28.88 -5.12 -10.96
CA TYR A 131 28.15 -4.89 -12.19
C TYR A 131 28.54 -5.91 -13.28
N GLU A 132 29.84 -6.09 -13.50
CA GLU A 132 30.36 -7.07 -14.46
C GLU A 132 30.01 -8.50 -14.05
N GLU A 133 30.13 -8.85 -12.76
CA GLU A 133 29.69 -10.14 -12.23
C GLU A 133 28.20 -10.38 -12.50
N CYS A 134 27.36 -9.39 -12.21
CA CYS A 134 25.92 -9.45 -12.46
C CYS A 134 25.62 -9.71 -13.93
N ARG A 135 26.23 -8.92 -14.84
CA ARG A 135 26.04 -9.08 -16.28
C ARG A 135 26.50 -10.45 -16.78
N ALA A 136 27.65 -10.92 -16.32
CA ALA A 136 28.19 -12.22 -16.72
C ALA A 136 27.32 -13.38 -16.24
N LYS A 137 26.75 -13.28 -15.03
CA LYS A 137 25.80 -14.27 -14.50
C LYS A 137 24.45 -14.20 -15.20
N MET A 138 23.89 -13.01 -15.41
CA MET A 138 22.60 -12.81 -16.08
C MET A 138 22.64 -13.28 -17.55
N ALA A 139 23.74 -13.06 -18.26
CA ALA A 139 23.90 -13.50 -19.65
C ALA A 139 23.90 -15.03 -19.83
N LYS A 140 24.11 -15.80 -18.75
CA LYS A 140 24.05 -17.27 -18.75
C LYS A 140 22.67 -17.80 -18.40
N LEU A 141 21.75 -16.95 -17.94
CA LEU A 141 20.41 -17.39 -17.64
C LEU A 141 19.65 -17.65 -18.94
N PRO A 142 18.84 -18.72 -18.99
CA PRO A 142 17.93 -18.91 -20.11
C PRO A 142 16.99 -17.70 -20.21
N PRO A 143 16.45 -17.39 -21.41
CA PRO A 143 15.43 -16.37 -21.54
C PRO A 143 14.29 -16.69 -20.56
N ALA A 144 13.88 -15.66 -19.81
CA ALA A 144 12.78 -15.81 -18.85
C ALA A 144 11.56 -16.36 -19.59
N PRO A 145 10.83 -17.33 -19.01
CA PRO A 145 9.52 -17.66 -19.54
C PRO A 145 8.68 -16.38 -19.59
N PRO A 146 7.77 -16.24 -20.58
CA PRO A 146 6.86 -15.12 -20.61
C PRO A 146 6.16 -15.01 -19.24
N PRO A 147 6.05 -13.79 -18.67
CA PRO A 147 5.46 -13.63 -17.36
C PRO A 147 4.07 -14.24 -17.38
N ALA A 148 3.73 -15.00 -16.34
CA ALA A 148 2.37 -15.49 -16.18
C ALA A 148 1.40 -14.30 -16.26
N PRO A 149 0.23 -14.44 -16.91
CA PRO A 149 -0.77 -13.39 -16.95
C PRO A 149 -1.03 -12.92 -15.52
N ARG A 150 -0.79 -11.63 -15.27
CA ARG A 150 -1.11 -11.06 -13.97
C ARG A 150 -2.61 -11.27 -13.72
N PRO A 151 -3.01 -11.72 -12.52
CA PRO A 151 -4.42 -11.81 -12.19
C PRO A 151 -5.09 -10.47 -12.50
N ALA A 152 -6.23 -10.52 -13.19
CA ALA A 152 -7.00 -9.32 -13.42
C ALA A 152 -7.32 -8.66 -12.07
N PRO A 153 -7.20 -7.33 -11.96
CA PRO A 153 -7.62 -6.64 -10.75
C PRO A 153 -9.12 -6.92 -10.49
N PRO A 154 -9.58 -6.88 -9.23
CA PRO A 154 -10.99 -7.03 -8.94
C PRO A 154 -11.78 -5.93 -9.66
N SER A 155 -12.97 -6.26 -10.15
CA SER A 155 -13.94 -5.27 -10.65
C SER A 155 -14.23 -4.23 -9.57
N LEU A 156 -14.63 -3.01 -9.96
CA LEU A 156 -14.98 -1.94 -9.03
C LEU A 156 -16.02 -2.38 -7.98
N ASP A 157 -17.10 -3.07 -8.37
CA ASP A 157 -18.13 -3.53 -7.44
C ASP A 157 -17.58 -4.51 -6.40
N LYS A 158 -16.73 -5.44 -6.85
CA LYS A 158 -16.03 -6.38 -5.95
C LYS A 158 -15.11 -5.64 -4.99
N LEU A 159 -14.39 -4.63 -5.48
CA LEU A 159 -13.50 -3.81 -4.68
C LEU A 159 -14.28 -3.02 -3.61
N ILE A 160 -15.39 -2.38 -3.98
CA ILE A 160 -16.29 -1.67 -3.05
C ILE A 160 -16.82 -2.64 -1.98
N HIS A 161 -17.29 -3.82 -2.38
CA HIS A 161 -17.81 -4.82 -1.44
C HIS A 161 -16.74 -5.30 -0.45
N LEU A 162 -15.52 -5.59 -0.92
CA LEU A 162 -14.39 -5.94 -0.07
C LEU A 162 -14.05 -4.80 0.91
N SER A 163 -14.04 -3.55 0.44
CA SER A 163 -13.79 -2.38 1.28
C SER A 163 -14.83 -2.16 2.38
N GLN A 164 -16.12 -2.36 2.06
CA GLN A 164 -17.19 -2.30 3.06
C GLN A 164 -16.99 -3.36 4.16
N MET A 165 -16.70 -4.60 3.77
CA MET A 165 -16.42 -5.67 4.71
C MET A 165 -15.18 -5.38 5.56
N ALA A 166 -14.12 -4.82 4.96
CA ALA A 166 -12.87 -4.51 5.64
C ALA A 166 -13.06 -3.43 6.71
N VAL A 167 -13.76 -2.35 6.37
CA VAL A 167 -14.10 -1.28 7.31
C VAL A 167 -14.97 -1.82 8.45
N LYS A 168 -15.99 -2.62 8.13
CA LYS A 168 -16.86 -3.23 9.13
C LYS A 168 -16.09 -4.17 10.08
N ALA A 169 -15.15 -4.95 9.56
CA ALA A 169 -14.33 -5.85 10.35
C ALA A 169 -13.33 -5.11 11.25
N GLN A 170 -12.77 -3.97 10.80
CA GLN A 170 -11.89 -3.13 11.62
C GLN A 170 -12.66 -2.49 12.80
N GLY A 171 -13.91 -2.08 12.57
CA GLY A 171 -14.81 -1.58 13.61
C GLY A 171 -14.56 -0.14 14.10
N SER A 172 -13.43 0.49 13.75
CA SER A 172 -13.09 1.87 14.15
C SER A 172 -13.67 2.96 13.23
N CYS A 173 -14.37 2.56 12.17
CA CYS A 173 -15.02 3.49 11.25
C CYS A 173 -16.37 2.95 10.79
N GLN A 174 -17.25 3.88 10.45
CA GLN A 174 -18.49 3.66 9.75
C GLN A 174 -18.30 3.92 8.25
N TRP A 175 -18.73 2.97 7.42
CA TRP A 175 -18.87 3.16 5.98
C TRP A 175 -20.05 4.08 5.67
N LEU A 176 -19.81 5.22 5.02
CA LEU A 176 -20.88 6.16 4.66
C LEU A 176 -21.37 6.01 3.22
N GLY A 177 -20.56 5.41 2.34
CA GLY A 177 -20.97 5.17 0.96
C GLY A 177 -19.84 5.36 -0.04
N TYR A 178 -19.98 4.65 -1.16
CA TYR A 178 -19.31 5.01 -2.41
C TYR A 178 -20.24 5.97 -3.17
N ASP A 179 -19.67 7.08 -3.64
CA ASP A 179 -20.34 8.03 -4.51
C ASP A 179 -19.46 8.23 -5.74
N ARG A 180 -20.00 7.90 -6.92
CA ARG A 180 -19.26 8.00 -8.18
C ARG A 180 -18.92 9.44 -8.54
N SER A 181 -19.80 10.40 -8.25
CA SER A 181 -19.54 11.82 -8.53
C SER A 181 -18.42 12.34 -7.64
N LEU A 182 -18.38 11.93 -6.37
CA LEU A 182 -17.27 12.22 -5.46
C LEU A 182 -15.96 11.60 -5.96
N ASP A 183 -15.96 10.32 -6.29
CA ASP A 183 -14.79 9.59 -6.82
C ASP A 183 -14.23 10.27 -8.07
N MET A 184 -15.09 10.70 -9.00
CA MET A 184 -14.67 11.46 -10.18
C MET A 184 -14.16 12.86 -9.84
N ALA A 185 -14.79 13.56 -8.89
CA ALA A 185 -14.35 14.90 -8.46
C ALA A 185 -12.96 14.87 -7.80
N VAL A 186 -12.67 13.85 -7.00
CA VAL A 186 -11.34 13.65 -6.40
C VAL A 186 -10.29 13.37 -7.48
N ARG A 187 -10.61 12.53 -8.47
CA ARG A 187 -9.70 12.25 -9.61
C ARG A 187 -9.45 13.45 -10.49
N ALA A 188 -10.46 14.29 -10.69
CA ALA A 188 -10.35 15.47 -11.54
C ALA A 188 -9.43 16.55 -10.93
N GLY A 189 -9.41 16.68 -9.60
CA GLY A 189 -8.67 17.75 -8.92
C GLY A 189 -7.19 17.44 -8.62
N GLY A 190 -6.69 16.24 -8.92
CA GLY A 190 -5.29 15.92 -8.66
C GLY A 190 -4.83 14.63 -9.32
N SER A 191 -3.53 14.51 -9.55
CA SER A 191 -2.84 13.33 -10.10
C SER A 191 -2.88 12.08 -9.18
N LEU A 192 -3.89 11.96 -8.32
CA LEU A 192 -4.05 10.86 -7.37
C LEU A 192 -4.41 9.55 -8.08
N ALA A 193 -5.19 9.61 -9.16
CA ALA A 193 -5.48 8.47 -10.02
C ALA A 193 -6.06 8.89 -11.37
N SER A 194 -5.84 8.08 -12.41
CA SER A 194 -6.53 8.23 -13.71
C SER A 194 -8.03 7.96 -13.59
N PHE A 195 -8.85 8.60 -14.43
CA PHE A 195 -10.29 8.29 -14.57
C PHE A 195 -10.57 6.84 -14.98
N SER A 196 -9.62 6.20 -15.67
CA SER A 196 -9.75 4.80 -16.10
C SER A 196 -9.19 3.78 -15.10
N ASP A 197 -8.59 4.22 -13.99
CA ASP A 197 -7.99 3.31 -13.02
C ASP A 197 -9.04 2.74 -12.06
N THR A 198 -9.50 1.53 -12.34
CA THR A 198 -10.50 0.81 -11.53
C THR A 198 -9.89 0.01 -10.38
N ARG A 199 -8.55 0.05 -10.19
CA ARG A 199 -7.86 -0.69 -9.13
C ARG A 199 -7.99 -0.02 -7.76
N LEU A 200 -8.47 1.21 -7.77
CA LEU A 200 -8.68 2.05 -6.60
C LEU A 200 -9.96 2.85 -6.76
N PHE A 201 -10.50 3.33 -5.64
CA PHE A 201 -11.62 4.27 -5.64
C PHE A 201 -11.63 5.10 -4.36
N PHE A 202 -12.41 6.18 -4.35
CA PHE A 202 -12.60 7.02 -3.19
C PHE A 202 -14.00 6.85 -2.58
N ALA A 203 -14.08 6.76 -1.25
CA ALA A 203 -15.34 6.65 -0.52
C ALA A 203 -15.31 7.42 0.79
N LYS A 204 -16.48 7.77 1.31
CA LYS A 204 -16.61 8.48 2.58
C LYS A 204 -16.66 7.50 3.74
N LEU A 205 -15.88 7.78 4.78
CA LEU A 205 -16.00 7.12 6.07
C LEU A 205 -16.19 8.16 7.17
N ARG A 206 -16.78 7.72 8.27
CA ARG A 206 -16.77 8.42 9.54
C ARG A 206 -15.96 7.62 10.55
N CYS A 207 -14.95 8.23 11.17
CA CYS A 207 -14.09 7.54 12.13
C CYS A 207 -13.98 8.37 13.41
N GLY A 208 -13.97 7.72 14.57
CA GLY A 208 -13.94 8.38 15.87
C GLY A 208 -13.93 7.38 17.01
#